data_AF-A0A3A4QWM0-F1
#
_entry.id   AF-A0A3A4QWM0-F1
#
_cell.length_a   1.000
_cell.length_b   1.000
_cell.length_c   1.000
_cell.angle_alpha   90.00
_cell.angle_beta   90.00
_cell.angle_gamma   90.00
#
_symmetry.space_group_name_H-M   'P 1'
#
loop_
_entity.id
_entity.type
_entity.pdbx_description
1 polymer ?
#
loop_
_entity_poly.entity_id
_entity_poly.type
_entity_poly.pdbx_seq_one_letter_code
_entity_poly.pdbx_strand_id
1 'polypeptide(L)' 'MKKSVRKRLTEGKMEFGQGRHRVYTSLPEVSLIHLVNDGNLKAREELLRRMLMRIQRKGGGISMGS' A
#
# COMPACT_ATOMS: atom_id res chain seq x y z
N MET A 1 0.36 37.37 21.48
CA MET A 1 -0.32 37.31 20.17
C MET A 1 0.13 36.06 19.43
N LYS A 2 -0.79 35.11 19.22
CA LYS A 2 -0.62 33.90 18.40
C LYS A 2 -0.44 34.30 16.93
N LYS A 3 0.59 33.80 16.23
CA LYS A 3 0.55 33.66 14.77
C LYS A 3 1.10 32.30 14.37
N SER A 4 0.15 31.37 14.27
CA SER A 4 0.24 30.04 13.68
C SER A 4 0.89 30.10 12.30
N VAL A 5 2.04 29.45 12.15
CA VAL A 5 2.59 29.07 10.84
C VAL A 5 2.53 27.55 10.73
N ARG A 6 1.33 27.00 10.94
CA ARG A 6 1.00 25.63 10.53
C ARG A 6 0.82 25.69 9.02
N LYS A 7 1.93 25.57 8.28
CA LYS A 7 1.94 25.47 6.82
C LYS A 7 1.00 24.33 6.42
N ARG A 8 -0.18 24.74 5.94
CA ARG A 8 -0.99 24.17 4.86
C ARG A 8 -0.63 22.70 4.55
N LEU A 9 -1.34 21.81 5.25
CA LEU A 9 -1.68 20.47 4.77
C LEU A 9 -2.55 20.67 3.52
N THR A 10 -1.90 20.72 2.37
CA THR A 10 -2.55 20.78 1.06
C THR A 10 -3.30 19.48 0.85
N GLU A 11 -4.61 19.56 1.04
CA GLU A 11 -5.63 19.00 0.14
C GLU A 11 -5.24 17.69 -0.57
N GLY A 12 -5.32 16.61 0.18
CA GLY A 12 -5.55 15.27 -0.36
C GLY A 12 -6.75 14.68 0.36
N LYS A 13 -7.94 15.21 0.11
CA LYS A 13 -9.20 14.58 0.53
C LYS A 13 -9.32 13.26 -0.23
N MET A 14 -8.64 12.21 0.25
CA MET A 14 -8.90 10.86 -0.20
C MET A 14 -10.28 10.47 0.34
N GLU A 15 -11.25 10.49 -0.57
CA GLU A 15 -12.59 10.00 -0.34
C GLU A 15 -12.51 8.56 0.17
N PHE A 16 -12.81 8.43 1.45
CA PHE A 16 -12.83 7.18 2.18
C PHE A 16 -14.11 6.38 1.86
N GLY A 17 -14.47 6.30 0.57
CA GLY A 17 -15.60 5.56 0.03
C GLY A 17 -15.36 4.04 0.00
N GLN A 18 -16.44 3.29 0.10
CA GLN A 18 -16.53 1.84 0.36
C GLN A 18 -16.09 0.95 -0.83
N GLY A 19 -14.90 1.17 -1.39
CA GLY A 19 -14.28 0.36 -2.46
C GLY A 19 -12.82 -0.03 -2.21
N ARG A 20 -12.37 0.05 -0.95
CA ARG A 20 -10.95 0.25 -0.57
C ARG A 20 -9.97 -0.89 -0.88
N HIS A 21 -10.44 -2.09 -1.24
CA HIS A 21 -9.51 -3.20 -1.54
C HIS A 21 -8.71 -2.95 -2.82
N ARG A 22 -9.29 -2.29 -3.83
CA ARG A 22 -8.61 -2.00 -5.11
C ARG A 22 -7.63 -0.82 -5.06
N VAL A 23 -7.70 0.01 -4.03
CA VAL A 23 -6.84 1.20 -3.94
C VAL A 23 -5.38 0.75 -3.75
N TYR A 24 -5.13 -0.12 -2.78
CA TYR A 24 -3.76 -0.57 -2.46
C TYR A 24 -3.11 -1.38 -3.57
N THR A 25 -3.89 -2.18 -4.32
CA THR A 25 -3.37 -2.99 -5.43
C THR A 25 -2.80 -2.16 -6.58
N SER A 26 -3.23 -0.89 -6.72
CA SER A 26 -2.72 0.04 -7.73
C SER A 26 -1.56 0.91 -7.24
N LEU A 27 -1.30 0.93 -5.92
CA LEU A 27 -0.28 1.81 -5.36
C LEU A 27 1.15 1.33 -5.67
N PRO A 28 2.09 2.25 -5.91
CA PRO A 28 3.51 1.95 -5.93
C PRO A 28 4.00 1.36 -4.60
N GLU A 29 5.04 0.55 -4.65
CA GLU A 29 5.62 -0.10 -3.46
C GLU A 29 6.10 0.91 -2.41
N VAL A 30 6.73 2.02 -2.85
CA VAL A 30 7.17 3.11 -1.96
C VAL A 30 5.98 3.73 -1.21
N SER A 31 4.86 3.98 -1.90
CA SER A 31 3.64 4.51 -1.27
C SER A 31 3.04 3.53 -0.27
N LEU A 32 3.08 2.23 -0.56
CA LEU A 32 2.65 1.20 0.39
C LEU A 32 3.55 1.17 1.63
N ILE A 33 4.88 1.29 1.48
CA ILE A 33 5.83 1.32 2.60
C ILE A 33 5.55 2.51 3.53
N HIS A 34 5.31 3.70 2.98
CA HIS A 34 4.93 4.86 3.81
C HIS A 34 3.66 4.61 4.62
N LEU A 35 2.61 4.08 3.98
CA LEU A 35 1.36 3.74 4.66
C LEU A 35 1.56 2.65 5.72
N VAL A 36 2.44 1.68 5.49
CA VAL A 36 2.80 0.65 6.48
C VAL A 36 3.49 1.28 7.69
N ASN A 37 4.42 2.21 7.47
CA ASN A 37 5.11 2.93 8.54
C ASN A 37 4.14 3.79 9.36
N ASP A 38 3.09 4.32 8.72
CA ASP A 38 1.98 5.03 9.39
C ASP A 38 1.00 4.08 10.11
N GLY A 39 1.24 2.77 10.11
CA GLY A 39 0.44 1.77 10.80
C GLY A 39 -0.74 1.22 10.00
N ASN A 40 -0.83 1.48 8.69
CA ASN A 40 -1.92 0.98 7.86
C ASN A 40 -1.77 -0.53 7.58
N LEU A 41 -2.55 -1.34 8.30
CA LEU A 41 -2.53 -2.80 8.18
C LEU A 41 -2.95 -3.32 6.80
N LYS A 42 -3.82 -2.60 6.07
CA LYS A 42 -4.25 -2.99 4.72
C LYS A 42 -3.15 -2.79 3.68
N ALA A 43 -2.37 -1.71 3.81
CA ALA A 43 -1.17 -1.53 3.00
C ALA A 43 -0.12 -2.62 3.30
N ARG A 44 0.00 -3.03 4.56
CA ARG A 44 0.90 -4.13 4.98
C ARG A 44 0.50 -5.46 4.37
N GLU A 45 -0.79 -5.79 4.42
CA GLU A 45 -1.36 -7.00 3.81
C GLU A 45 -1.06 -7.06 2.30
N GLU A 46 -1.27 -5.97 1.57
CA GLU A 46 -1.00 -5.89 0.13
C GLU A 46 0.51 -6.01 -0.18
N LEU A 47 1.37 -5.37 0.61
CA LEU A 47 2.82 -5.45 0.45
C LEU A 47 3.30 -6.90 0.62
N LEU A 48 2.83 -7.60 1.66
CA LEU A 48 3.14 -9.02 1.90
C LEU A 48 2.65 -9.91 0.75
N ARG A 49 1.41 -9.68 0.26
CA ARG A 49 0.85 -10.44 -0.87
C ARG A 49 1.73 -10.32 -2.12
N ARG A 50 2.23 -9.13 -2.43
CA ARG A 50 3.13 -8.90 -3.57
C ARG A 50 4.47 -9.61 -3.41
N MET A 51 5.05 -9.58 -2.22
CA MET A 51 6.30 -10.29 -1.93
C MET A 51 6.13 -11.80 -2.07
N LEU A 52 5.03 -12.36 -1.55
CA LEU A 52 4.71 -13.79 -1.71
C LEU A 52 4.56 -14.17 -3.18
N MET A 53 3.86 -13.37 -3.99
CA MET A 53 3.76 -13.59 -5.44
C MET A 53 5.12 -13.57 -6.14
N ARG A 54 6.04 -12.67 -5.76
CA ARG A 54 7.41 -12.64 -6.30
C ARG A 54 8.19 -13.90 -5.94
N ILE A 55 8.07 -14.36 -4.69
CA ILE A 55 8.71 -15.58 -4.22
C ILE A 55 8.16 -16.79 -4.97
N GLN A 56 6.84 -16.91 -5.10
CA GLN A 56 6.19 -17.99 -5.85
C GLN A 56 6.62 -17.99 -7.33
N ARG A 57 6.72 -16.82 -7.98
CA ARG A 57 7.20 -16.73 -9.36
C ARG A 57 8.68 -17.11 -9.51
N LYS A 58 9.52 -16.84 -8.49
CA LYS A 58 10.93 -17.24 -8.49
C LYS A 58 11.15 -18.71 -8.09
N GLY A 59 10.23 -19.29 -7.32
CA GLY A 59 10.24 -20.70 -6.94
C GLY A 59 9.46 -21.63 -7.88
N GLY A 60 8.65 -21.08 -8.79
CA GLY A 60 7.74 -21.80 -9.70
C GLY A 60 8.40 -22.34 -10.97
N GLY A 61 9.65 -22.77 -10.88
CA GLY A 61 10.30 -23.64 -11.86
C GLY A 61 10.15 -25.12 -11.53
N ILE A 62 9.02 -25.52 -10.92
CA ILE A 62 8.74 -26.93 -10.66
C ILE A 62 7.29 -27.24 -11.05
N SER A 63 7.18 -27.81 -12.26
CA SER A 63 6.13 -28.68 -12.78
C SER A 63 4.68 -28.17 -12.83
N MET A 64 4.30 -27.68 -14.03
CA MET A 64 3.07 -28.18 -14.63
C MET A 64 3.26 -29.68 -14.87
N GLY A 65 2.51 -30.51 -14.18
CA GLY A 65 2.58 -31.95 -14.36
C GLY A 65 1.52 -32.66 -13.54
N SER A 66 0.28 -32.66 -14.04
CA SER A 66 -0.70 -33.76 -14.04
C SER A 66 -1.94 -33.29 -14.81
#